data_AF-A0A661V953-F1
#
_entry.id   AF-A0A661V953-F1
#
_cell.length_a   1.000
_cell.length_b   1.000
_cell.length_c   1.000
_cell.angle_alpha   90.00
_cell.angle_beta   90.00
_cell.angle_gamma   90.00
#
_symmetry.space_group_name_H-M   'P 1'
#
loop_
_entity.id
_entity.type
_entity.pdbx_description
1 polymer ?
#
loop_
_entity_poly.entity_id
_entity_poly.type
_entity_poly.pdbx_seq_one_letter_code
_entity_poly.pdbx_strand_id
1 'polypeptide(L)'
;PRGDVIPYEGGAPVEGVPASADVRVASVSPDLHVELQPTTGVPTELDGFAGEGDVLLWIAVYGPIPEPPVYGDWLFALDLDGDTSTGRPAGSARINPDMGDDAVIGILYDPASGEYAPYFLVWDPAQGGWADGPEEVRFHIGESRTVVGLALPLETLTRSATQIAGATIVPQAVRGRAAVLSLVGEQTVIDFYPDRPD
;
A
#
# COMPACT_ATOMS: atom_id res chain seq x y z
N PRO A 1 -10.50 5.11 10.61
CA PRO A 1 -11.23 4.92 11.88
C PRO A 1 -11.80 3.50 11.98
N ARG A 2 -12.13 2.94 13.16
CA ARG A 2 -12.72 1.59 13.15
C ARG A 2 -14.11 1.62 12.51
N GLY A 3 -14.35 0.75 11.54
CA GLY A 3 -15.66 0.52 10.89
C GLY A 3 -16.01 1.51 9.78
N ASP A 4 -15.02 2.13 9.15
CA ASP A 4 -15.18 3.06 8.03
C ASP A 4 -14.91 2.43 6.65
N VAL A 5 -14.71 1.12 6.59
CA VAL A 5 -14.54 0.39 5.34
C VAL A 5 -15.77 0.61 4.43
N ILE A 6 -15.52 1.07 3.21
CA ILE A 6 -16.55 1.41 2.23
C ILE A 6 -16.57 0.43 1.05
N PRO A 7 -17.63 0.40 0.23
CA PRO A 7 -17.58 -0.26 -1.07
C PRO A 7 -16.43 0.30 -1.90
N TYR A 8 -15.77 -0.54 -2.71
CA TYR A 8 -14.74 -0.06 -3.62
C TYR A 8 -15.29 1.01 -4.56
N GLU A 9 -16.56 0.93 -4.96
CA GLU A 9 -17.25 1.94 -5.78
C GLU A 9 -17.74 3.17 -4.99
N GLY A 10 -17.49 3.22 -3.68
CA GLY A 10 -17.79 4.35 -2.80
C GLY A 10 -19.19 4.30 -2.21
N GLY A 11 -19.46 5.24 -1.31
CA GLY A 11 -20.72 5.32 -0.57
C GLY A 11 -20.50 5.26 0.94
N ALA A 12 -21.56 4.90 1.67
CA ALA A 12 -21.50 4.75 3.11
C ALA A 12 -20.71 3.49 3.53
N PRO A 13 -20.15 3.47 4.75
CA PRO A 13 -19.50 2.28 5.30
C PRO A 13 -20.40 1.04 5.27
N VAL A 14 -19.78 -0.11 5.04
CA VAL A 14 -20.46 -1.41 4.95
C VAL A 14 -20.51 -2.07 6.32
N GLU A 15 -21.68 -2.57 6.74
CA GLU A 15 -21.80 -3.37 7.96
C GLU A 15 -21.25 -4.78 7.77
N GLY A 16 -20.73 -5.38 8.85
CA GLY A 16 -20.27 -6.79 8.83
C GLY A 16 -18.95 -7.03 8.10
N VAL A 17 -18.20 -5.96 7.80
CA VAL A 17 -16.85 -6.06 7.23
C VAL A 17 -15.91 -6.79 8.21
N PRO A 18 -15.09 -7.75 7.72
CA PRO A 18 -14.08 -8.38 8.54
C PRO A 18 -13.10 -7.35 9.13
N ALA A 19 -12.79 -7.46 10.42
CA ALA A 19 -11.83 -6.57 11.07
C ALA A 19 -10.40 -6.66 10.47
N SER A 20 -10.11 -7.67 9.64
CA SER A 20 -8.87 -7.79 8.87
C SER A 20 -8.80 -6.88 7.64
N ALA A 21 -9.91 -6.26 7.24
CA ALA A 21 -10.00 -5.29 6.14
C ALA A 21 -10.03 -3.83 6.64
N ASP A 22 -10.11 -3.64 7.95
CA ASP A 22 -10.21 -2.35 8.64
C ASP A 22 -8.83 -1.98 9.19
N VAL A 23 -8.23 -0.94 8.62
CA VAL A 23 -6.88 -0.48 8.88
C VAL A 23 -6.86 0.29 10.19
N ARG A 24 -6.08 -0.24 11.13
CA ARG A 24 -5.86 0.39 12.42
C ARG A 24 -4.81 1.49 12.33
N VAL A 25 -3.71 1.20 11.65
CA VAL A 25 -2.57 2.10 11.44
C VAL A 25 -1.65 1.51 10.38
N ALA A 26 -0.96 2.35 9.61
CA ALA A 26 0.08 1.94 8.68
C ALA A 26 1.34 2.81 8.84
N SER A 27 2.41 2.47 8.12
CA SER A 27 3.65 3.24 8.01
C SER A 27 3.50 4.54 7.19
N VAL A 28 2.43 5.29 7.45
CA VAL A 28 2.10 6.58 6.83
C VAL A 28 1.69 7.53 7.94
N SER A 29 2.31 8.72 7.96
CA SER A 29 1.99 9.76 8.93
C SER A 29 0.65 10.43 8.62
N PRO A 30 -0.02 11.08 9.60
CA PRO A 30 -1.30 11.76 9.36
C PRO A 30 -1.27 12.86 8.31
N ASP A 31 -0.10 13.44 8.02
CA ASP A 31 0.14 14.42 6.95
C ASP A 31 0.55 13.76 5.62
N LEU A 32 0.26 12.45 5.49
CA LEU A 32 0.53 11.58 4.35
C LEU A 32 2.01 11.26 4.15
N HIS A 33 2.92 11.70 5.03
CA HIS A 33 4.34 11.42 4.91
C HIS A 33 4.67 9.94 5.12
N VAL A 34 5.41 9.36 4.18
CA VAL A 34 5.91 7.98 4.26
C VAL A 34 7.41 8.01 4.52
N GLU A 35 7.82 7.60 5.72
CA GLU A 35 9.23 7.34 6.00
C GLU A 35 9.60 6.00 5.39
N LEU A 36 10.34 6.02 4.27
CA LEU A 36 10.69 4.79 3.53
C LEU A 36 11.54 3.81 4.35
N GLN A 37 12.32 4.31 5.31
CA GLN A 37 13.19 3.49 6.18
C GLN A 37 12.92 3.81 7.65
N PRO A 38 11.74 3.45 8.18
CA PRO A 38 11.31 3.85 9.50
C PRO A 38 12.18 3.25 10.59
N THR A 39 12.62 4.08 11.54
CA THR A 39 13.39 3.64 12.71
C THR A 39 12.57 3.62 14.00
N THR A 40 11.34 4.13 13.96
CA THR A 40 10.41 4.18 15.08
C THR A 40 9.01 3.76 14.65
N GLY A 41 8.18 3.30 15.60
CA GLY A 41 6.80 2.90 15.31
C GLY A 41 6.64 1.60 14.52
N VAL A 42 7.73 0.94 14.14
CA VAL A 42 7.71 -0.38 13.47
C VAL A 42 7.15 -1.44 14.44
N PRO A 43 6.15 -2.23 14.01
CA PRO A 43 5.65 -3.36 14.81
C PRO A 43 6.76 -4.37 15.13
N THR A 44 6.83 -4.85 16.37
CA THR A 44 7.82 -5.85 16.82
C THR A 44 7.79 -7.14 16.00
N GLU A 45 6.64 -7.50 15.43
CA GLU A 45 6.51 -8.65 14.52
C GLU A 45 7.35 -8.51 13.23
N LEU A 46 7.85 -7.31 12.92
CA LEU A 46 8.70 -7.02 11.77
C LEU A 46 10.18 -6.81 12.15
N ASP A 47 10.57 -7.11 13.40
CA ASP A 47 11.95 -6.99 13.85
C ASP A 47 12.89 -7.85 12.99
N GLY A 48 13.84 -7.19 12.33
CA GLY A 48 14.82 -7.84 11.45
C GLY A 48 14.26 -8.33 10.10
N PHE A 49 13.00 -8.02 9.76
CA PHE A 49 12.41 -8.39 8.48
C PHE A 49 13.03 -7.62 7.30
N ALA A 50 13.15 -6.29 7.45
CA ALA A 50 13.86 -5.43 6.50
C ALA A 50 15.32 -5.24 6.95
N GLY A 51 16.23 -5.30 5.99
CA GLY A 51 17.66 -5.07 6.20
C GLY A 51 18.04 -3.60 6.01
N GLU A 52 19.32 -3.31 6.26
CA GLU A 52 19.89 -2.00 5.94
C GLU A 52 19.80 -1.73 4.43
N GLY A 53 19.27 -0.55 4.07
CA GLY A 53 19.08 -0.17 2.66
C GLY A 53 17.76 -0.65 2.04
N ASP A 54 16.94 -1.40 2.77
CA ASP A 54 15.58 -1.72 2.35
C ASP A 54 14.62 -0.58 2.69
N VAL A 55 13.61 -0.42 1.84
CA VAL A 55 12.35 0.22 2.19
C VAL A 55 11.55 -0.75 3.05
N LEU A 56 10.87 -0.24 4.08
CA LEU A 56 9.92 -1.00 4.89
C LEU A 56 8.58 -0.26 4.97
N LEU A 57 7.54 -0.88 4.43
CA LEU A 57 6.16 -0.42 4.54
C LEU A 57 5.35 -1.46 5.33
N TRP A 58 4.40 -1.01 6.15
CA TRP A 58 3.59 -1.95 6.94
C TRP A 58 2.19 -1.45 7.22
N ILE A 59 1.23 -2.38 7.25
CA ILE A 59 -0.17 -2.14 7.57
C ILE A 59 -0.54 -3.01 8.77
N ALA A 60 -1.15 -2.41 9.78
CA ALA A 60 -1.76 -3.11 10.89
C ALA A 60 -3.28 -2.95 10.86
N VAL A 61 -3.99 -4.05 11.00
CA VAL A 61 -5.47 -4.13 10.93
C VAL A 61 -6.08 -4.40 12.31
N TYR A 62 -7.39 -4.20 12.46
CA TYR A 62 -8.08 -4.37 13.75
C TYR A 62 -8.32 -5.83 14.16
N GLY A 63 -8.25 -6.78 13.23
CA GLY A 63 -8.46 -8.20 13.49
C GLY A 63 -7.57 -9.09 12.65
N PRO A 64 -7.40 -10.36 13.07
CA PRO A 64 -6.50 -11.29 12.39
C PRO A 64 -6.99 -11.58 10.97
N ILE A 65 -6.08 -11.52 10.00
CA ILE A 65 -6.28 -11.94 8.61
C ILE A 65 -6.60 -13.44 8.63
N PRO A 66 -7.71 -13.91 8.02
CA PRO A 66 -8.00 -15.35 7.96
C PRO A 66 -6.93 -16.14 7.21
N GLU A 67 -6.82 -17.45 7.47
CA GLU A 67 -5.88 -18.33 6.79
C GLU A 67 -6.60 -19.54 6.17
N PRO A 68 -6.75 -19.60 4.83
CA PRO A 68 -6.48 -18.52 3.88
C PRO A 68 -7.53 -17.38 3.98
N PRO A 69 -7.20 -16.16 3.54
CA PRO A 69 -8.21 -15.12 3.33
C PRO A 69 -9.07 -15.46 2.10
N VAL A 70 -10.30 -14.92 2.04
CA VAL A 70 -11.16 -15.09 0.86
C VAL A 70 -10.61 -14.30 -0.33
N TYR A 71 -10.19 -13.06 -0.05
CA TYR A 71 -9.47 -12.14 -0.91
C TYR A 71 -8.86 -11.08 -0.01
N GLY A 72 -7.67 -10.60 -0.34
CA GLY A 72 -7.02 -9.53 0.39
C GLY A 72 -5.94 -8.89 -0.45
N ASP A 73 -5.97 -7.57 -0.57
CA ASP A 73 -4.91 -6.78 -1.20
C ASP A 73 -4.47 -5.71 -0.22
N TRP A 74 -3.22 -5.77 0.21
CA TRP A 74 -2.61 -4.81 1.15
C TRP A 74 -1.54 -4.04 0.40
N LEU A 75 -1.74 -2.74 0.22
CA LEU A 75 -0.94 -1.98 -0.71
C LEU A 75 -0.71 -0.54 -0.26
N PHE A 76 0.34 0.05 -0.81
CA PHE A 76 0.68 1.47 -0.69
C PHE A 76 0.71 2.08 -2.08
N ALA A 77 0.05 3.22 -2.22
CA ALA A 77 0.15 4.07 -3.39
C ALA A 77 0.96 5.31 -3.00
N LEU A 78 2.05 5.58 -3.72
CA LEU A 78 3.11 6.49 -3.32
C LEU A 78 3.36 7.56 -4.38
N ASP A 79 3.38 8.81 -3.96
CA ASP A 79 4.02 9.95 -4.63
C ASP A 79 5.46 10.06 -4.07
N LEU A 80 6.46 9.81 -4.91
CA LEU A 80 7.84 9.60 -4.47
C LEU A 80 8.68 10.89 -4.49
N ASP A 81 8.25 11.90 -5.24
CA ASP A 81 8.97 13.18 -5.38
C ASP A 81 8.21 14.37 -4.78
N GLY A 82 6.93 14.20 -4.42
CA GLY A 82 6.07 15.25 -3.87
C GLY A 82 5.50 16.19 -4.93
N ASP A 83 5.66 15.86 -6.21
CA ASP A 83 5.17 16.63 -7.35
C ASP A 83 3.90 15.99 -7.92
N THR A 84 2.75 16.54 -7.55
CA THR A 84 1.44 16.09 -8.07
C THR A 84 1.25 16.22 -9.59
N SER A 85 2.23 16.78 -10.31
CA SER A 85 2.25 16.85 -11.77
C SER A 85 3.04 15.71 -12.44
N THR A 86 3.78 14.90 -11.68
CA THR A 86 4.43 13.66 -12.13
C THR A 86 3.58 12.44 -11.77
N GLY A 87 4.02 11.25 -12.17
CA GLY A 87 3.30 10.02 -11.92
C GLY A 87 1.91 9.92 -12.55
N ARG A 88 1.10 9.02 -12.00
CA ARG A 88 -0.30 8.84 -12.33
C ARG A 88 -1.07 10.08 -11.90
N PRO A 89 -1.86 10.71 -12.79
CA PRO A 89 -2.54 11.97 -12.44
C PRO A 89 -3.50 11.86 -11.26
N ALA A 90 -3.53 12.89 -10.43
CA ALA A 90 -4.55 13.08 -9.39
C ALA A 90 -5.97 12.95 -9.98
N GLY A 91 -6.88 12.41 -9.17
CA GLY A 91 -8.28 12.15 -9.54
C GLY A 91 -8.49 10.93 -10.44
N SER A 92 -7.42 10.29 -10.95
CA SER A 92 -7.54 9.09 -11.79
C SER A 92 -7.59 7.78 -11.00
N ALA A 93 -7.22 7.81 -9.73
CA ALA A 93 -7.18 6.66 -8.82
C ALA A 93 -8.02 6.93 -7.56
N ARG A 94 -8.44 5.86 -6.90
CA ARG A 94 -9.19 5.99 -5.64
C ARG A 94 -8.33 6.21 -4.42
N ILE A 95 -7.13 5.65 -4.37
CA ILE A 95 -6.32 5.61 -3.15
C ILE A 95 -5.70 6.98 -2.89
N ASN A 96 -5.03 7.57 -3.88
CA ASN A 96 -4.54 8.95 -3.83
C ASN A 96 -5.27 9.86 -4.84
N PRO A 97 -6.53 10.24 -4.58
CA PRO A 97 -7.30 11.07 -5.50
C PRO A 97 -6.80 12.52 -5.58
N ASP A 98 -6.03 12.98 -4.59
CA ASP A 98 -5.58 14.35 -4.37
C ASP A 98 -4.12 14.61 -4.80
N MET A 99 -3.27 13.57 -4.81
CA MET A 99 -1.84 13.73 -5.15
C MET A 99 -1.41 12.94 -6.39
N GLY A 100 -2.08 11.83 -6.73
CA GLY A 100 -1.57 10.91 -7.76
C GLY A 100 -0.58 9.89 -7.20
N ASP A 101 0.06 9.12 -8.08
CA ASP A 101 0.90 7.97 -7.70
C ASP A 101 2.07 7.76 -8.68
N ASP A 102 3.31 7.77 -8.21
CA ASP A 102 4.46 7.29 -9.00
C ASP A 102 4.61 5.77 -8.94
N ALA A 103 4.27 5.17 -7.80
CA ALA A 103 4.47 3.76 -7.56
C ALA A 103 3.37 3.15 -6.69
N VAL A 104 3.14 1.85 -6.91
CA VAL A 104 2.30 1.03 -6.04
C VAL A 104 3.10 -0.20 -5.60
N ILE A 105 3.12 -0.45 -4.29
CA ILE A 105 3.80 -1.60 -3.69
C ILE A 105 2.77 -2.33 -2.83
N GLY A 106 2.57 -3.62 -3.08
CA GLY A 106 1.54 -4.36 -2.37
C GLY A 106 1.73 -5.87 -2.39
N ILE A 107 0.77 -6.54 -1.75
CA ILE A 107 0.61 -7.97 -1.77
C ILE A 107 -0.86 -8.32 -1.92
N LEU A 108 -1.14 -9.17 -2.90
CA LEU A 108 -2.47 -9.71 -3.18
C LEU A 108 -2.50 -11.18 -2.79
N TYR A 109 -3.52 -11.63 -2.06
CA TYR A 109 -3.89 -13.03 -2.02
C TYR A 109 -4.80 -13.35 -3.20
N ASP A 110 -4.33 -14.17 -4.14
CA ASP A 110 -5.14 -14.65 -5.26
C ASP A 110 -5.81 -15.99 -4.89
N PRO A 111 -7.15 -16.01 -4.70
CA PRO A 111 -7.85 -17.23 -4.35
C PRO A 111 -7.88 -18.28 -5.48
N ALA A 112 -7.59 -17.89 -6.73
CA ALA A 112 -7.56 -18.84 -7.85
C ALA A 112 -6.30 -19.71 -7.82
N SER A 113 -5.14 -19.11 -7.53
CA SER A 113 -3.86 -19.84 -7.33
C SER A 113 -3.68 -20.34 -5.89
N GLY A 114 -4.32 -19.69 -4.92
CA GLY A 114 -4.15 -19.97 -3.50
C GLY A 114 -2.86 -19.39 -2.92
N GLU A 115 -2.21 -18.47 -3.63
CA GLU A 115 -0.90 -17.92 -3.30
C GLU A 115 -0.97 -16.42 -2.99
N TYR A 116 0.02 -15.96 -2.22
CA TYR A 116 0.28 -14.52 -2.07
C TYR A 116 1.21 -14.07 -3.19
N ALA A 117 0.75 -13.08 -3.96
CA ALA A 117 1.46 -12.46 -5.06
C ALA A 117 1.89 -11.03 -4.65
N PRO A 118 3.15 -10.84 -4.22
CA PRO A 118 3.68 -9.50 -4.01
C PRO A 118 3.91 -8.80 -5.35
N TYR A 119 3.75 -7.48 -5.40
CA TYR A 119 3.91 -6.70 -6.61
C TYR A 119 4.49 -5.31 -6.34
N PHE A 120 5.24 -4.82 -7.34
CA PHE A 120 5.77 -3.46 -7.40
C PHE A 120 5.49 -2.92 -8.80
N LEU A 121 4.68 -1.86 -8.87
CA LEU A 121 4.30 -1.19 -10.10
C LEU A 121 4.82 0.24 -10.07
N VAL A 122 5.30 0.73 -11.22
CA VAL A 122 5.72 2.12 -11.42
C VAL A 122 4.95 2.71 -12.57
N TRP A 123 4.46 3.93 -12.41
CA TRP A 123 3.71 4.61 -13.45
C TRP A 123 4.64 4.97 -14.60
N ASP A 124 4.31 4.52 -15.81
CA ASP A 124 5.00 4.87 -17.04
C ASP A 124 4.18 5.95 -17.76
N PRO A 125 4.58 7.24 -17.69
CA PRO A 125 3.87 8.32 -18.37
C PRO A 125 3.97 8.24 -19.89
N ALA A 126 4.98 7.54 -20.44
CA ALA A 126 5.10 7.34 -21.88
C ALA A 126 4.06 6.33 -22.40
N GLN A 127 3.64 5.38 -21.56
CA GLN A 127 2.58 4.40 -21.87
C GLN A 127 1.20 4.81 -21.33
N GLY A 128 1.14 5.75 -20.38
CA GLY A 128 -0.08 6.13 -19.68
C GLY A 128 -0.65 4.97 -18.85
N GLY A 129 0.23 4.16 -18.26
CA GLY A 129 -0.15 2.94 -17.56
C GLY A 129 0.91 2.47 -16.56
N TRP A 130 0.62 1.37 -15.87
CA TRP A 130 1.54 0.75 -14.93
C TRP A 130 2.52 -0.19 -15.63
N ALA A 131 3.80 -0.09 -15.27
CA ALA A 131 4.84 -1.03 -15.63
C ALA A 131 5.32 -1.79 -14.39
N ASP A 132 5.68 -3.06 -14.56
CA ASP A 132 6.25 -3.87 -13.49
C ASP A 132 7.66 -3.39 -13.11
N GLY A 133 7.92 -3.34 -11.81
CA GLY A 133 9.25 -3.18 -11.25
C GLY A 133 10.12 -4.43 -11.47
N PRO A 134 11.45 -4.28 -11.50
CA PRO A 134 12.36 -5.35 -11.89
C PRO A 134 12.68 -6.39 -10.79
N GLU A 135 12.36 -6.11 -9.52
CA GLU A 135 12.63 -7.01 -8.39
C GLU A 135 11.36 -7.32 -7.59
N GLU A 136 11.35 -8.48 -6.96
CA GLU A 136 10.22 -8.96 -6.16
C GLU A 136 10.19 -8.29 -4.79
N VAL A 137 9.00 -7.81 -4.43
CA VAL A 137 8.71 -7.32 -3.08
C VAL A 137 8.67 -8.51 -2.13
N ARG A 138 9.43 -8.44 -1.04
CA ARG A 138 9.31 -9.40 0.06
C ARG A 138 8.15 -8.99 0.94
N PHE A 139 7.46 -9.97 1.50
CA PHE A 139 6.39 -9.71 2.46
C PHE A 139 6.54 -10.57 3.71
N HIS A 140 5.89 -10.12 4.78
CA HIS A 140 5.72 -10.87 6.02
C HIS A 140 4.33 -10.64 6.58
N ILE A 141 3.63 -11.71 6.94
CA ILE A 141 2.40 -11.63 7.75
C ILE A 141 2.80 -12.06 9.16
N GLY A 142 2.64 -11.15 10.11
CA GLY A 142 3.02 -11.39 11.50
C GLY A 142 2.28 -12.59 12.12
N GLU A 143 2.82 -13.15 13.19
CA GLU A 143 2.24 -14.30 13.90
C GLU A 143 0.83 -14.03 14.41
N SER A 144 0.54 -12.78 14.81
CA SER A 144 -0.80 -12.37 15.22
C SER A 144 -1.77 -12.31 14.03
N ARG A 145 -1.24 -12.34 12.81
CA ARG A 145 -1.91 -12.09 11.54
C ARG A 145 -2.62 -10.74 11.50
N THR A 146 -2.20 -9.79 12.33
CA THR A 146 -2.74 -8.41 12.34
C THR A 146 -1.80 -7.39 11.71
N VAL A 147 -0.61 -7.82 11.28
CA VAL A 147 0.40 -6.98 10.65
C VAL A 147 0.84 -7.60 9.34
N VAL A 148 0.89 -6.78 8.28
CA VAL A 148 1.48 -7.09 6.98
C VAL A 148 2.65 -6.14 6.78
N GLY A 149 3.85 -6.68 6.58
CA GLY A 149 5.05 -5.94 6.21
C GLY A 149 5.42 -6.21 4.75
N LEU A 150 5.91 -5.17 4.07
CA LEU A 150 6.41 -5.18 2.70
C LEU A 150 7.81 -4.57 2.68
N ALA A 151 8.75 -5.22 2.01
CA ALA A 151 10.12 -4.76 1.89
C ALA A 151 10.68 -4.96 0.49
N LEU A 152 11.45 -3.99 0.03
CA LEU A 152 12.17 -3.99 -1.25
C LEU A 152 13.41 -3.09 -1.13
N PRO A 153 14.47 -3.31 -1.92
CA PRO A 153 15.65 -2.44 -1.85
C PRO A 153 15.32 -1.00 -2.23
N LEU A 154 15.76 -0.02 -1.43
CA LEU A 154 15.59 1.41 -1.74
C LEU A 154 16.26 1.80 -3.06
N GLU A 155 17.39 1.18 -3.37
CA GLU A 155 18.08 1.38 -4.65
C GLU A 155 17.18 0.97 -5.82
N THR A 156 16.46 -0.13 -5.71
CA THR A 156 15.52 -0.62 -6.74
C THR A 156 14.37 0.34 -6.92
N LEU A 157 13.72 0.78 -5.83
CA LEU A 157 12.66 1.79 -5.88
C LEU A 157 13.15 3.07 -6.57
N THR A 158 14.32 3.57 -6.16
CA THR A 158 14.93 4.80 -6.70
C THR A 158 15.23 4.68 -8.19
N ARG A 159 15.85 3.56 -8.59
CA ARG A 159 16.20 3.29 -9.98
C ARG A 159 14.95 3.21 -10.84
N SER A 160 13.94 2.48 -10.42
CA SER A 160 12.70 2.30 -11.17
C SER A 160 11.91 3.61 -11.29
N ALA A 161 11.78 4.38 -10.20
CA ALA A 161 11.15 5.69 -10.23
C ALA A 161 11.85 6.63 -11.24
N THR A 162 13.18 6.66 -11.22
CA THR A 162 13.96 7.51 -12.14
C THR A 162 13.84 7.06 -13.59
N GLN A 163 13.89 5.76 -13.85
CA GLN A 163 13.96 5.21 -15.21
C GLN A 163 12.60 5.11 -15.90
N ILE A 164 11.54 4.81 -15.13
CA ILE A 164 10.19 4.56 -15.66
C ILE A 164 9.32 5.79 -15.48
N ALA A 165 9.16 6.27 -14.25
CA ALA A 165 8.31 7.44 -13.96
C ALA A 165 8.98 8.78 -14.30
N GLY A 166 10.32 8.81 -14.39
CA GLY A 166 11.08 10.06 -14.48
C GLY A 166 11.11 10.85 -13.16
N ALA A 167 10.62 10.26 -12.08
CA ALA A 167 10.56 10.86 -10.75
C ALA A 167 11.91 10.73 -10.03
N THR A 168 12.32 11.78 -9.34
CA THR A 168 13.51 11.75 -8.48
C THR A 168 13.07 11.66 -7.03
N ILE A 169 13.35 10.54 -6.38
CA ILE A 169 12.92 10.33 -5.00
C ILE A 169 13.53 11.40 -4.08
N VAL A 170 12.66 12.12 -3.38
CA VAL A 170 13.03 13.06 -2.32
C VAL A 170 12.47 12.50 -1.02
N PRO A 171 13.29 11.81 -0.18
CA PRO A 171 12.78 11.08 0.98
C PRO A 171 11.84 11.88 1.88
N GLN A 172 12.12 13.17 2.11
CA GLN A 172 11.27 14.04 2.94
C GLN A 172 9.96 14.48 2.25
N ALA A 173 9.91 14.38 0.92
CA ALA A 173 8.75 14.72 0.12
C ALA A 173 7.86 13.51 -0.18
N VAL A 174 8.33 12.27 0.05
CA VAL A 174 7.52 11.07 -0.20
C VAL A 174 6.20 11.15 0.57
N ARG A 175 5.11 11.03 -0.17
CA ARG A 175 3.73 11.01 0.33
C ARG A 175 3.01 9.77 -0.18
N GLY A 176 1.91 9.40 0.47
CA GLY A 176 1.06 8.35 -0.03
C GLY A 176 -0.04 7.95 0.93
N ARG A 177 -0.72 6.86 0.58
CA ARG A 177 -1.70 6.18 1.43
C ARG A 177 -1.55 4.67 1.32
N ALA A 178 -1.79 4.01 2.44
CA ALA A 178 -2.07 2.59 2.47
C ALA A 178 -3.55 2.34 2.16
N ALA A 179 -3.83 1.18 1.60
CA ALA A 179 -5.18 0.67 1.45
C ALA A 179 -5.23 -0.84 1.68
N VAL A 180 -6.39 -1.31 2.14
CA VAL A 180 -6.69 -2.73 2.23
C VAL A 180 -7.99 -3.00 1.49
N LEU A 181 -7.93 -3.86 0.47
CA LEU A 181 -9.11 -4.35 -0.22
C LEU A 181 -9.48 -5.74 0.30
N SER A 182 -10.78 -5.99 0.42
CA SER A 182 -11.31 -7.31 0.78
C SER A 182 -12.67 -7.55 0.10
N LEU A 183 -13.31 -8.67 0.44
CA LEU A 183 -14.65 -9.02 -0.04
C LEU A 183 -15.63 -9.18 1.13
N VAL A 184 -16.82 -8.60 0.97
CA VAL A 184 -18.01 -8.89 1.78
C VAL A 184 -19.06 -9.51 0.86
N GLY A 185 -19.22 -10.83 0.95
CA GLY A 185 -19.96 -11.56 -0.08
C GLY A 185 -19.24 -11.44 -1.43
N GLU A 186 -19.92 -10.88 -2.44
CA GLU A 186 -19.36 -10.60 -3.77
C GLU A 186 -18.91 -9.14 -3.94
N GLN A 187 -19.10 -8.30 -2.93
CA GLN A 187 -18.77 -6.88 -3.00
C GLN A 187 -17.32 -6.64 -2.58
N THR A 188 -16.54 -6.02 -3.47
CA THR A 188 -15.23 -5.46 -3.11
C THR A 188 -15.42 -4.28 -2.19
N VAL A 189 -14.73 -4.32 -1.05
CA VAL A 189 -14.67 -3.25 -0.07
C VAL A 189 -13.23 -2.79 0.07
N ILE A 190 -13.04 -1.54 0.50
CA ILE A 190 -11.74 -0.93 0.66
C ILE A 190 -11.73 -0.04 1.90
N ASP A 191 -10.62 -0.07 2.60
CA ASP A 191 -10.27 0.90 3.62
C ASP A 191 -8.98 1.63 3.26
N PHE A 192 -8.82 2.85 3.77
CA PHE A 192 -7.70 3.74 3.47
C PHE A 192 -7.00 4.18 4.76
N TYR A 193 -5.70 4.40 4.68
CA TYR A 193 -4.96 5.02 5.76
C TYR A 193 -3.84 5.94 5.27
N PRO A 194 -3.81 7.22 5.67
CA PRO A 194 -4.89 7.96 6.32
C PRO A 194 -6.14 8.06 5.44
N ASP A 195 -7.23 8.57 6.00
CA ASP A 195 -8.48 8.80 5.28
C ASP A 195 -8.25 9.72 4.05
N ARG A 196 -9.11 9.57 3.05
CA ARG A 196 -9.10 10.42 1.86
C ARG A 196 -9.80 11.76 2.16
N PRO A 197 -9.50 12.83 1.40
CA PRO A 197 -10.34 14.02 1.43
C PRO A 197 -11.78 13.70 0.99
N ASP A 198 -12.74 14.41 1.59
CA ASP A 198 -14.18 14.34 1.28
C ASP A 198 -14.51 14.74 -0.16
#